data_AF-A0A933M0K7-F1
#
_entry.id   AF-A0A933M0K7-F1
#
_cell.length_a   1.000
_cell.length_b   1.000
_cell.length_c   1.000
_cell.angle_alpha   90.00
_cell.angle_beta   90.00
_cell.angle_gamma   90.00
#
_symmetry.space_group_name_H-M   'P 1'
#
loop_
_entity.id
_entity.type
_entity.pdbx_description
1 polymer ?
#
loop_
_entity_poly.entity_id
_entity_poly.type
_entity_poly.pdbx_seq_one_letter_code
_entity_poly.pdbx_strand_id
1 'polypeptide(L)'
;LIYHEVLLYRTRNDTLKLLRWLYGYAVSGIGMILLAIGAITILRWGFDAVAGSRYRIPEPAALLIIGAVVWVYYRFIVMRQSDKPIGILQRLYTFSFSGLGLTLATLGFIGVQEWLFSRLLGNSIARLPDALAALITGVPMWLGFWVSAQIKFAKGGDEEQKSDLRKAYLYVVIYMAVNTVVITTALLINGTLRVLLRLPTTGGLGLLLAIIIATTALWAYHAFVLRSDIKRAGESKLQSGMERLYWYVIAAVGLLALVIGLAGDVNVLVRSIQNGFDSTQREQLAGFTATWLAGLPVWLMGWIPAQRRTMRKDDVGTDARRSILRKIYLYFYWLSSVLSVLFNAIVIVYQMLTLLLGVLAGSNILDTITSLGQSIGFTVIGAVLWVYHFFVLRGDNKFAKLEQEVVDQKDLEAWQALRVIIVSEDDSFASEIQVGLKKLLPHLLPVIIRFPIADADSESKLAAAHAIVAPWTLAQQTHIANSSAHKIIMPTPLKDGTWIGLSQMVNREVQIAQAIHGVLQKKKIHESATKKEG
;
A
#
# COMPACT_ATOMS: atom_id res chain seq x y z
N LEU A 1 37.58 -12.02 -15.82
CA LEU A 1 37.23 -11.43 -14.51
C LEU A 1 38.34 -10.50 -14.01
N ILE A 2 39.53 -11.03 -13.70
CA ILE A 2 40.67 -10.26 -13.14
C ILE A 2 41.08 -9.06 -14.04
N TYR A 3 41.11 -9.24 -15.37
CA TYR A 3 41.46 -8.15 -16.31
C TYR A 3 40.48 -6.96 -16.28
N HIS A 4 39.17 -7.24 -16.33
CA HIS A 4 38.13 -6.19 -16.23
C HIS A 4 38.13 -5.52 -14.86
N GLU A 5 38.46 -6.26 -13.81
CA GLU A 5 38.58 -5.76 -12.45
C GLU A 5 39.74 -4.76 -12.31
N VAL A 6 40.92 -5.10 -12.84
CA VAL A 6 42.07 -4.18 -12.84
C VAL A 6 41.73 -2.87 -13.55
N LEU A 7 41.00 -2.92 -14.67
CA LEU A 7 40.58 -1.72 -15.40
C LEU A 7 39.56 -0.88 -14.62
N LEU A 8 38.57 -1.53 -14.00
CA LEU A 8 37.51 -0.87 -13.23
C LEU A 8 38.03 -0.24 -11.93
N TYR A 9 38.92 -0.91 -11.19
CA TYR A 9 39.38 -0.42 -9.89
C TYR A 9 40.55 0.56 -9.97
N ARG A 10 41.33 0.54 -11.05
CA ARG A 10 42.44 1.48 -11.27
C ARG A 10 41.97 2.87 -11.67
N THR A 11 40.74 2.98 -12.17
CA THR A 11 40.09 4.26 -12.51
C THR A 11 39.28 4.76 -11.31
N ARG A 12 39.86 5.66 -10.51
CA ARG A 12 39.20 6.32 -9.35
C ARG A 12 38.26 7.45 -9.81
N ASN A 13 37.51 7.21 -10.88
CA ASN A 13 36.59 8.18 -11.45
C ASN A 13 35.20 7.98 -10.86
N ASP A 14 34.57 9.07 -10.37
CA ASP A 14 33.24 9.01 -9.76
C ASP A 14 32.18 8.50 -10.74
N THR A 15 32.38 8.74 -12.04
CA THR A 15 31.51 8.26 -13.12
C THR A 15 31.41 6.73 -13.18
N LEU A 16 32.44 5.99 -12.75
CA LEU A 16 32.46 4.53 -12.76
C LEU A 16 32.08 3.91 -11.41
N LYS A 17 31.74 4.71 -10.40
CA LYS A 17 31.37 4.23 -9.06
C LYS A 17 30.20 3.24 -9.11
N LEU A 18 29.11 3.58 -9.80
CA LEU A 18 27.94 2.70 -9.92
C LEU A 18 28.30 1.36 -10.58
N LEU A 19 29.09 1.39 -11.65
CA LEU A 19 29.49 0.19 -12.39
C LEU A 19 30.38 -0.73 -11.54
N ARG A 20 31.30 -0.17 -10.73
CA ARG A 20 32.13 -0.94 -9.80
C ARG A 20 31.29 -1.67 -8.74
N TRP A 21 30.31 -0.99 -8.14
CA TRP A 21 29.41 -1.60 -7.17
C TRP A 21 28.50 -2.66 -7.80
N LEU A 22 27.93 -2.36 -8.97
CA LEU A 22 27.08 -3.29 -9.70
C LEU A 22 27.85 -4.56 -10.09
N TYR A 23 29.05 -4.43 -10.64
CA TYR A 23 29.92 -5.56 -10.97
C TYR A 23 30.29 -6.37 -9.72
N GLY A 24 30.71 -5.72 -8.64
CA GLY A 24 31.07 -6.40 -7.38
C GLY A 24 29.91 -7.23 -6.81
N TYR A 25 28.70 -6.65 -6.75
CA TYR A 25 27.52 -7.38 -6.27
C TYR A 25 27.05 -8.46 -7.26
N ALA A 26 27.13 -8.23 -8.56
CA ALA A 26 26.74 -9.21 -9.57
C ALA A 26 27.64 -10.45 -9.53
N VAL A 27 28.96 -10.28 -9.55
CA VAL A 27 29.91 -11.41 -9.52
C VAL A 27 29.91 -12.12 -8.17
N SER A 28 29.83 -11.36 -7.06
CA SER A 28 29.59 -11.96 -5.74
C SER A 28 28.28 -12.76 -5.73
N GLY A 29 27.25 -12.28 -6.39
CA GLY A 29 25.97 -12.96 -6.49
C GLY A 29 26.05 -14.27 -7.27
N ILE A 30 26.75 -14.28 -8.40
CA ILE A 30 27.04 -15.49 -9.18
C ILE A 30 27.80 -16.51 -8.30
N GLY A 31 28.84 -16.06 -7.59
CA GLY A 31 29.58 -16.92 -6.66
C GLY A 31 28.68 -17.57 -5.61
N MET A 32 27.73 -16.80 -5.04
CA MET A 32 26.77 -17.33 -4.05
C MET A 32 25.82 -18.36 -4.66
N ILE A 33 25.34 -18.15 -5.89
CA ILE A 33 24.47 -19.10 -6.58
C ILE A 33 25.21 -20.41 -6.86
N LEU A 34 26.44 -20.33 -7.38
CA LEU A 34 27.28 -21.51 -7.63
C LEU A 34 27.58 -22.27 -6.33
N LEU A 35 27.87 -21.54 -5.24
CA LEU A 35 28.07 -22.11 -3.92
C LEU A 35 26.82 -22.88 -3.45
N ALA A 36 25.63 -22.29 -3.59
CA ALA A 36 24.38 -22.95 -3.19
C ALA A 36 24.08 -24.20 -4.04
N ILE A 37 24.28 -24.14 -5.36
CA ILE A 37 24.10 -25.30 -6.26
C ILE A 37 25.10 -26.41 -5.90
N GLY A 38 26.37 -26.05 -5.70
CA GLY A 38 27.41 -27.00 -5.31
C GLY A 38 27.12 -27.64 -3.96
N ALA A 39 26.67 -26.85 -2.98
CA ALA A 39 26.28 -27.33 -1.65
C ALA A 39 25.12 -28.33 -1.73
N ILE A 40 24.03 -28.01 -2.44
CA ILE A 40 22.90 -28.92 -2.63
C ILE A 40 23.37 -30.22 -3.31
N THR A 41 24.18 -30.10 -4.36
CA THR A 41 24.68 -31.26 -5.12
C THR A 41 25.52 -32.18 -4.26
N ILE A 42 26.48 -31.64 -3.49
CA ILE A 42 27.37 -32.46 -2.68
C ILE A 42 26.66 -33.06 -1.46
N LEU A 43 25.73 -32.32 -0.83
CA LEU A 43 24.94 -32.82 0.28
C LEU A 43 24.02 -33.95 -0.18
N ARG A 44 23.33 -33.77 -1.31
CA ARG A 44 22.50 -34.81 -1.91
C ARG A 44 23.32 -36.06 -2.20
N TRP A 45 24.47 -35.91 -2.85
CA TRP A 45 25.38 -37.03 -3.12
C TRP A 45 25.83 -37.72 -1.83
N GLY A 46 26.20 -36.95 -0.80
CA GLY A 46 26.61 -37.50 0.49
C GLY A 46 25.51 -38.33 1.15
N PHE A 47 24.26 -37.85 1.13
CA PHE A 47 23.11 -38.60 1.64
C PHE A 47 22.81 -39.85 0.80
N ASP A 48 22.87 -39.75 -0.52
CA ASP A 48 22.68 -40.88 -1.44
C ASP A 48 23.75 -41.96 -1.20
N ALA A 49 25.01 -41.55 -0.99
CA ALA A 49 26.14 -42.45 -0.72
C ALA A 49 25.98 -43.16 0.64
N VAL A 50 25.56 -42.44 1.68
CA VAL A 50 25.23 -43.03 3.00
C VAL A 50 24.08 -44.03 2.89
N ALA A 51 23.11 -43.77 2.01
CA ALA A 51 22.00 -44.68 1.71
C ALA A 51 22.40 -45.89 0.83
N GLY A 52 23.68 -46.04 0.51
CA GLY A 52 24.21 -47.16 -0.30
C GLY A 52 24.02 -46.98 -1.80
N SER A 53 23.71 -45.77 -2.27
CA SER A 53 23.47 -45.46 -3.68
C SER A 53 24.55 -44.53 -4.25
N ARG A 54 25.26 -45.00 -5.29
CA ARG A 54 26.26 -44.30 -6.12
C ARG A 54 27.65 -44.05 -5.49
N TYR A 55 28.70 -44.32 -6.28
CA TYR A 55 30.11 -44.20 -5.86
C TYR A 55 30.87 -42.97 -6.41
N ARG A 56 30.33 -42.26 -7.41
CA ARG A 56 31.05 -41.15 -8.08
C ARG A 56 30.51 -39.79 -7.66
N ILE A 57 31.41 -38.89 -7.24
CA ILE A 57 31.08 -37.49 -6.92
C ILE A 57 30.54 -36.81 -8.18
N PRO A 58 29.40 -36.10 -8.12
CA PRO A 58 28.84 -35.41 -9.28
C PRO A 58 29.75 -34.27 -9.74
N GLU A 59 29.90 -34.09 -11.06
CA GLU A 59 30.67 -32.98 -11.65
C GLU A 59 30.25 -31.59 -11.11
N PRO A 60 28.94 -31.29 -10.88
CA PRO A 60 28.54 -30.00 -10.33
C PRO A 60 28.96 -29.76 -8.88
N ALA A 61 29.51 -30.75 -8.16
CA ALA A 61 30.03 -30.56 -6.81
C ALA A 61 31.26 -29.62 -6.79
N ALA A 62 32.02 -29.53 -7.89
CA ALA A 62 33.11 -28.58 -8.03
C ALA A 62 32.66 -27.10 -7.93
N LEU A 63 31.37 -26.83 -8.21
CA LEU A 63 30.78 -25.49 -8.08
C LEU A 63 30.78 -24.98 -6.64
N LEU A 64 30.84 -25.87 -5.63
CA LEU A 64 30.93 -25.46 -4.24
C LEU A 64 32.23 -24.68 -3.99
N ILE A 65 33.36 -25.23 -4.43
CA ILE A 65 34.68 -24.64 -4.23
C ILE A 65 34.82 -23.38 -5.09
N ILE A 66 34.47 -23.47 -6.37
CA ILE A 66 34.53 -22.33 -7.30
C ILE A 66 33.64 -21.19 -6.80
N GLY A 67 32.39 -21.50 -6.42
CA GLY A 67 31.44 -20.56 -5.87
C GLY A 67 31.93 -19.92 -4.58
N ALA A 68 32.49 -20.71 -3.65
CA ALA A 68 33.08 -20.21 -2.40
C ALA A 68 34.20 -19.22 -2.66
N VAL A 69 35.16 -19.57 -3.51
CA VAL A 69 36.30 -18.72 -3.84
C VAL A 69 35.83 -17.41 -4.47
N VAL A 70 34.94 -17.48 -5.47
CA VAL A 70 34.39 -16.29 -6.13
C VAL A 70 33.61 -15.43 -5.14
N TRP A 71 32.75 -16.04 -4.32
CA TRP A 71 31.93 -15.31 -3.36
C TRP A 71 32.78 -14.61 -2.30
N VAL A 72 33.70 -15.32 -1.64
CA VAL A 72 34.58 -14.75 -0.61
C VAL A 72 35.44 -13.63 -1.19
N TYR A 73 36.08 -13.87 -2.35
CA TYR A 73 36.95 -12.89 -2.99
C TYR A 73 36.20 -11.59 -3.32
N TYR A 74 35.06 -11.67 -4.01
CA TYR A 74 34.29 -10.48 -4.37
C TYR A 74 33.59 -9.84 -3.18
N ARG A 75 33.22 -10.63 -2.16
CA ARG A 75 32.67 -10.09 -0.91
C ARG A 75 33.71 -9.25 -0.18
N PHE A 76 34.95 -9.73 -0.12
CA PHE A 76 36.07 -9.03 0.47
C PHE A 76 36.41 -7.74 -0.27
N ILE A 77 36.44 -7.77 -1.61
CA ILE A 77 36.64 -6.56 -2.44
C ILE A 77 35.58 -5.51 -2.15
N VAL A 78 34.30 -5.92 -2.17
CA VAL A 78 33.16 -5.04 -1.90
C VAL A 78 33.25 -4.40 -0.50
N MET A 79 33.76 -5.11 0.50
CA MET A 79 33.96 -4.58 1.85
C MET A 79 35.17 -3.64 1.98
N ARG A 80 36.21 -3.82 1.16
CA ARG A 80 37.44 -3.02 1.20
C ARG A 80 37.37 -1.72 0.41
N GLN A 81 36.30 -1.48 -0.35
CA GLN A 81 36.11 -0.20 -1.01
C GLN A 81 36.01 0.93 0.03
N SER A 82 36.81 1.98 -0.14
CA SER A 82 36.84 3.14 0.76
C SER A 82 35.57 3.99 0.67
N ASP A 83 34.85 3.91 -0.47
CA ASP A 83 33.63 4.67 -0.71
C ASP A 83 32.43 4.00 -0.02
N LYS A 84 31.48 4.80 0.48
CA LYS A 84 30.22 4.26 0.99
C LYS A 84 29.49 3.45 -0.10
N PRO A 85 28.96 2.26 0.22
CA PRO A 85 28.16 1.46 -0.70
C PRO A 85 26.94 2.23 -1.19
N ILE A 86 26.55 1.96 -2.43
CA ILE A 86 25.26 2.40 -2.94
C ILE A 86 24.18 1.58 -2.21
N GLY A 87 23.47 2.21 -1.28
CA GLY A 87 22.55 1.54 -0.36
C GLY A 87 21.51 0.66 -1.04
N ILE A 88 20.99 1.08 -2.20
CA ILE A 88 19.99 0.31 -2.95
C ILE A 88 20.54 -1.03 -3.46
N LEU A 89 21.79 -1.06 -3.98
CA LEU A 89 22.41 -2.29 -4.50
C LEU A 89 22.72 -3.27 -3.36
N GLN A 90 23.21 -2.76 -2.23
CA GLN A 90 23.48 -3.58 -1.06
C GLN A 90 22.19 -4.22 -0.52
N ARG A 91 21.12 -3.44 -0.41
CA ARG A 91 19.80 -3.91 0.06
C ARG A 91 19.22 -4.94 -0.92
N LEU A 92 19.27 -4.66 -2.22
CA LEU A 92 18.79 -5.59 -3.25
C LEU A 92 19.54 -6.92 -3.16
N TYR A 93 20.88 -6.89 -3.08
CA TYR A 93 21.69 -8.09 -2.88
C TYR A 93 21.28 -8.85 -1.62
N THR A 94 21.16 -8.17 -0.47
CA THR A 94 20.78 -8.80 0.81
C THR A 94 19.39 -9.43 0.76
N PHE A 95 18.37 -8.72 0.26
CA PHE A 95 17.00 -9.24 0.22
C PHE A 95 16.81 -10.32 -0.85
N SER A 96 17.50 -10.25 -1.99
CA SER A 96 17.47 -11.32 -3.00
C SER A 96 18.04 -12.62 -2.44
N PHE A 97 19.21 -12.59 -1.79
CA PHE A 97 19.80 -13.80 -1.22
C PHE A 97 19.11 -14.28 0.06
N SER A 98 18.51 -13.37 0.83
CA SER A 98 17.59 -13.75 1.92
C SER A 98 16.37 -14.50 1.37
N GLY A 99 15.74 -14.00 0.30
CA GLY A 99 14.59 -14.63 -0.34
C GLY A 99 14.91 -15.98 -1.00
N LEU A 100 16.06 -16.10 -1.67
CA LEU A 100 16.54 -17.37 -2.23
C LEU A 100 16.79 -18.41 -1.14
N GLY A 101 17.52 -18.02 -0.08
CA GLY A 101 17.75 -18.89 1.07
C GLY A 101 16.44 -19.33 1.73
N LEU A 102 15.49 -18.39 1.88
CA LEU A 102 14.18 -18.65 2.47
C LEU A 102 13.36 -19.64 1.64
N THR A 103 13.42 -19.52 0.31
CA THR A 103 12.75 -20.43 -0.62
C THR A 103 13.33 -21.84 -0.48
N LEU A 104 14.67 -21.98 -0.50
CA LEU A 104 15.34 -23.26 -0.30
C LEU A 104 15.03 -23.89 1.06
N ALA A 105 15.07 -23.07 2.13
CA ALA A 105 14.75 -23.51 3.49
C ALA A 105 13.30 -24.00 3.58
N THR A 106 12.36 -23.25 2.99
CA THR A 106 10.93 -23.60 3.00
C THR A 106 10.68 -24.89 2.22
N LEU A 107 11.24 -25.04 1.01
CA LEU A 107 11.12 -26.25 0.20
C LEU A 107 11.75 -27.47 0.89
N GLY A 108 12.93 -27.31 1.48
CA GLY A 108 13.58 -28.37 2.25
C GLY A 108 12.76 -28.78 3.47
N PHE A 109 12.19 -27.82 4.19
CA PHE A 109 11.33 -28.09 5.34
C PHE A 109 10.05 -28.81 4.93
N ILE A 110 9.40 -28.38 3.85
CA ILE A 110 8.24 -29.06 3.26
C ILE A 110 8.60 -30.50 2.89
N GLY A 111 9.73 -30.73 2.22
CA GLY A 111 10.14 -32.08 1.82
C GLY A 111 10.44 -33.01 3.01
N VAL A 112 11.03 -32.49 4.09
CA VAL A 112 11.24 -33.27 5.33
C VAL A 112 9.90 -33.61 6.00
N GLN A 113 8.98 -32.65 6.06
CA GLN A 113 7.64 -32.88 6.60
C GLN A 113 6.84 -33.87 5.74
N GLU A 114 6.88 -33.74 4.42
CA GLU A 114 6.25 -34.67 3.48
C GLU A 114 6.81 -36.08 3.64
N TRP A 115 8.14 -36.21 3.75
CA TRP A 115 8.78 -37.49 4.05
C TRP A 115 8.23 -38.09 5.34
N LEU A 116 8.18 -37.30 6.43
CA LEU A 116 7.65 -37.75 7.72
C LEU A 116 6.19 -38.20 7.61
N PHE A 117 5.32 -37.40 6.99
CA PHE A 117 3.91 -37.71 6.84
C PHE A 117 3.66 -38.89 5.90
N SER A 118 4.40 -38.99 4.79
CA SER A 118 4.30 -40.14 3.87
C SER A 118 4.67 -41.45 4.56
N ARG A 119 5.70 -41.41 5.43
CA ARG A 119 6.09 -42.55 6.27
C ARG A 119 5.00 -42.94 7.26
N LEU A 120 4.40 -41.96 7.94
CA LEU A 120 3.31 -42.19 8.89
C LEU A 120 2.04 -42.75 8.22
N LEU A 121 1.79 -42.35 6.97
CA LEU A 121 0.63 -42.79 6.19
C LEU A 121 0.88 -44.09 5.41
N GLY A 122 2.03 -44.74 5.57
CA GLY A 122 2.35 -46.02 4.91
C GLY A 122 2.62 -45.92 3.40
N ASN A 123 2.88 -44.72 2.88
CA ASN A 123 3.13 -44.48 1.46
C ASN A 123 4.63 -44.64 1.10
N SER A 124 4.92 -44.77 -0.19
CA SER A 124 6.29 -44.78 -0.71
C SER A 124 7.06 -43.52 -0.32
N ILE A 125 8.33 -43.70 0.01
CA ILE A 125 9.18 -42.72 0.70
C ILE A 125 9.53 -41.55 -0.24
N ALA A 126 9.18 -40.31 0.16
CA ALA A 126 9.63 -39.09 -0.52
C ALA A 126 11.18 -38.97 -0.49
N ARG A 127 11.79 -38.26 -1.44
CA ARG A 127 13.27 -38.12 -1.51
C ARG A 127 13.83 -37.24 -0.40
N LEU A 128 14.06 -37.83 0.77
CA LEU A 128 14.67 -37.18 1.93
C LEU A 128 16.04 -36.52 1.64
N PRO A 129 16.96 -37.13 0.84
CA PRO A 129 18.24 -36.49 0.50
C PRO A 129 18.09 -35.11 -0.14
N ASP A 130 17.16 -34.96 -1.08
CA ASP A 130 16.90 -33.69 -1.77
C ASP A 130 16.37 -32.63 -0.79
N ALA A 131 15.45 -33.03 0.09
CA ALA A 131 14.86 -32.15 1.10
C ALA A 131 15.89 -31.67 2.14
N LEU A 132 16.73 -32.58 2.64
CA LEU A 132 17.79 -32.26 3.58
C LEU A 132 18.86 -31.36 2.95
N ALA A 133 19.28 -31.64 1.71
CA ALA A 133 20.25 -30.81 1.00
C ALA A 133 19.74 -29.37 0.81
N ALA A 134 18.46 -29.21 0.41
CA ALA A 134 17.82 -27.91 0.29
C ALA A 134 17.70 -27.19 1.65
N LEU A 135 17.30 -27.89 2.71
CA LEU A 135 17.13 -27.32 4.04
C LEU A 135 18.47 -26.85 4.65
N ILE A 136 19.49 -27.71 4.60
CA ILE A 136 20.83 -27.44 5.14
C ILE A 136 21.53 -26.32 4.37
N THR A 137 21.26 -26.17 3.07
CA THR A 137 21.79 -25.05 2.28
C THR A 137 20.99 -23.77 2.51
N GLY A 138 19.66 -23.87 2.52
CA GLY A 138 18.75 -22.73 2.57
C GLY A 138 18.74 -22.03 3.93
N VAL A 139 18.74 -22.77 5.03
CA VAL A 139 18.62 -22.19 6.40
C VAL A 139 19.80 -21.26 6.73
N PRO A 140 21.08 -21.67 6.58
CA PRO A 140 22.22 -20.78 6.84
C PRO A 140 22.24 -19.56 5.92
N MET A 141 21.87 -19.76 4.65
CA MET A 141 21.79 -18.69 3.67
C MET A 141 20.73 -17.66 4.06
N TRP A 142 19.51 -18.12 4.38
CA TRP A 142 18.43 -17.25 4.85
C TRP A 142 18.83 -16.52 6.13
N LEU A 143 19.25 -17.25 7.17
CA LEU A 143 19.61 -16.68 8.46
C LEU A 143 20.74 -15.66 8.33
N GLY A 144 21.80 -15.98 7.58
CA GLY A 144 22.94 -15.08 7.40
C GLY A 144 22.54 -13.72 6.81
N PHE A 145 21.77 -13.72 5.72
CA PHE A 145 21.32 -12.49 5.07
C PHE A 145 20.20 -11.79 5.84
N TRP A 146 19.27 -12.56 6.40
CA TRP A 146 18.11 -12.03 7.12
C TRP A 146 18.51 -11.43 8.47
N VAL A 147 19.32 -12.12 9.27
CA VAL A 147 19.85 -11.59 10.55
C VAL A 147 20.71 -10.37 10.28
N SER A 148 21.53 -10.37 9.23
CA SER A 148 22.26 -9.16 8.81
C SER A 148 21.32 -7.99 8.52
N ALA A 149 20.21 -8.22 7.83
CA ALA A 149 19.19 -7.19 7.57
C ALA A 149 18.49 -6.73 8.86
N GLN A 150 18.21 -7.63 9.80
CA GLN A 150 17.63 -7.29 11.11
C GLN A 150 18.58 -6.45 11.97
N ILE A 151 19.86 -6.82 12.03
CA ILE A 151 20.87 -6.06 12.76
C ILE A 151 21.03 -4.67 12.17
N LYS A 152 21.08 -4.55 10.84
CA LYS A 152 21.13 -3.25 10.16
C LYS A 152 19.90 -2.40 10.46
N PHE A 153 18.70 -2.98 10.44
CA PHE A 153 17.49 -2.25 10.81
C PHE A 153 17.50 -1.79 12.27
N ALA A 154 17.95 -2.64 13.19
CA ALA A 154 18.00 -2.33 14.62
C ALA A 154 19.07 -1.29 14.98
N LYS A 155 20.23 -1.31 14.31
CA LYS A 155 21.35 -0.38 14.54
C LYS A 155 21.31 0.85 13.62
N GLY A 156 20.58 0.77 12.53
CA GLY A 156 20.49 1.82 11.52
C GLY A 156 19.59 2.94 12.01
N GLY A 157 20.00 4.18 11.73
CA GLY A 157 19.12 5.34 11.88
C GLY A 157 17.98 5.33 10.87
N ASP A 158 17.32 6.48 10.70
CA ASP A 158 16.16 6.69 9.84
C ASP A 158 16.27 6.09 8.43
N GLU A 159 17.47 6.09 7.84
CA GLU A 159 17.70 5.62 6.47
C GLU A 159 17.40 4.11 6.30
N GLU A 160 17.76 3.28 7.28
CA GLU A 160 17.52 1.83 7.21
C GLU A 160 16.09 1.48 7.65
N GLN A 161 15.54 2.24 8.59
CA GLN A 161 14.17 2.05 9.06
C GLN A 161 13.12 2.45 8.00
N LYS A 162 13.43 3.46 7.18
CA LYS A 162 12.54 3.92 6.10
C LYS A 162 12.74 3.16 4.78
N SER A 163 13.65 2.18 4.73
CA SER A 163 13.98 1.41 3.52
C SER A 163 12.77 0.78 2.84
N ASP A 164 12.47 1.20 1.61
CA ASP A 164 11.35 0.66 0.83
C ASP A 164 11.60 -0.77 0.34
N LEU A 165 12.87 -1.15 0.13
CA LEU A 165 13.23 -2.52 -0.26
C LEU A 165 12.92 -3.53 0.85
N ARG A 166 13.14 -3.18 2.12
CA ARG A 166 12.77 -4.05 3.25
C ARG A 166 11.26 -4.28 3.29
N LYS A 167 10.49 -3.20 3.11
CA LYS A 167 9.03 -3.27 3.06
C LYS A 167 8.58 -4.14 1.89
N ALA A 168 9.11 -3.89 0.69
CA ALA A 168 8.81 -4.67 -0.50
C ALA A 168 9.09 -6.17 -0.28
N TYR A 169 10.25 -6.52 0.27
CA TYR A 169 10.60 -7.89 0.64
C TYR A 169 9.56 -8.51 1.58
N LEU A 170 9.22 -7.83 2.68
CA LEU A 170 8.24 -8.32 3.67
C LEU A 170 6.86 -8.53 3.05
N TYR A 171 6.37 -7.57 2.24
CA TYR A 171 5.05 -7.69 1.60
C TYR A 171 5.03 -8.79 0.54
N VAL A 172 6.09 -8.95 -0.26
CA VAL A 172 6.18 -10.03 -1.26
C VAL A 172 6.17 -11.39 -0.56
N VAL A 173 6.97 -11.57 0.50
CA VAL A 173 6.98 -12.84 1.27
C VAL A 173 5.63 -13.11 1.90
N ILE A 174 4.99 -12.12 2.52
CA ILE A 174 3.65 -12.28 3.10
C ILE A 174 2.61 -12.62 2.03
N TYR A 175 2.62 -11.93 0.89
CA TYR A 175 1.72 -12.20 -0.22
C TYR A 175 1.87 -13.63 -0.74
N MET A 176 3.11 -14.08 -1.01
CA MET A 176 3.39 -15.43 -1.50
C MET A 176 3.00 -16.50 -0.47
N ALA A 177 3.25 -16.24 0.82
CA ALA A 177 2.88 -17.17 1.89
C ALA A 177 1.35 -17.30 2.02
N VAL A 178 0.62 -16.17 2.09
CA VAL A 178 -0.85 -16.17 2.16
C VAL A 178 -1.47 -16.82 0.93
N ASN A 179 -0.96 -16.49 -0.27
CA ASN A 179 -1.43 -17.07 -1.52
C ASN A 179 -1.24 -18.59 -1.55
N THR A 180 -0.05 -19.07 -1.15
CA THR A 180 0.21 -20.52 -1.04
C THR A 180 -0.71 -21.19 -0.03
N VAL A 181 -0.91 -20.59 1.16
CA VAL A 181 -1.84 -21.12 2.17
C VAL A 181 -3.25 -21.25 1.61
N VAL A 182 -3.77 -20.24 0.90
CA VAL A 182 -5.11 -20.28 0.30
C VAL A 182 -5.20 -21.39 -0.76
N ILE A 183 -4.25 -21.46 -1.68
CA ILE A 183 -4.23 -22.46 -2.76
C ILE A 183 -4.17 -23.88 -2.16
N THR A 184 -3.25 -24.13 -1.23
CA THR A 184 -3.08 -25.47 -0.65
C THR A 184 -4.25 -25.85 0.25
N THR A 185 -4.85 -24.89 0.96
CA THR A 185 -6.08 -25.13 1.73
C THR A 185 -7.24 -25.48 0.81
N ALA A 186 -7.37 -24.80 -0.34
CA ALA A 186 -8.36 -25.17 -1.35
C ALA A 186 -8.09 -26.58 -1.91
N LEU A 187 -6.84 -26.97 -2.16
CA LEU A 187 -6.52 -28.34 -2.58
C LEU A 187 -6.87 -29.38 -1.50
N LEU A 188 -6.65 -29.06 -0.23
CA LEU A 188 -7.03 -29.93 0.90
C LEU A 188 -8.55 -30.10 0.99
N ILE A 189 -9.30 -28.99 0.93
CA ILE A 189 -10.77 -29.02 0.92
C ILE A 189 -11.28 -29.77 -0.32
N ASN A 190 -10.69 -29.54 -1.49
CA ASN A 190 -11.03 -30.24 -2.74
C ASN A 190 -10.87 -31.76 -2.57
N GLY A 191 -9.78 -32.22 -1.96
CA GLY A 191 -9.58 -33.64 -1.63
C GLY A 191 -10.76 -34.22 -0.83
N THR A 192 -11.25 -33.49 0.18
CA THR A 192 -12.40 -33.93 0.99
C THR A 192 -13.71 -33.92 0.19
N LEU A 193 -13.95 -32.89 -0.64
CA LEU A 193 -15.13 -32.80 -1.49
C LEU A 193 -15.14 -33.88 -2.57
N ARG A 194 -13.98 -34.24 -3.13
CA ARG A 194 -13.85 -35.36 -4.08
C ARG A 194 -14.30 -36.67 -3.45
N VAL A 195 -13.91 -36.95 -2.20
CA VAL A 195 -14.41 -38.14 -1.47
C VAL A 195 -15.93 -38.11 -1.33
N LEU A 196 -16.50 -36.97 -0.91
CA LEU A 196 -17.96 -36.80 -0.79
C LEU A 196 -18.69 -37.01 -2.11
N LEU A 197 -18.09 -36.59 -3.23
CA LEU A 197 -18.64 -36.73 -4.58
C LEU A 197 -18.29 -38.06 -5.27
N ARG A 198 -17.68 -39.00 -4.53
CA ARG A 198 -17.24 -40.32 -5.01
C ARG A 198 -16.24 -40.24 -6.17
N LEU A 199 -15.31 -39.31 -6.10
CA LEU A 199 -14.20 -39.13 -7.03
C LEU A 199 -12.88 -39.63 -6.42
N PRO A 200 -11.93 -40.08 -7.25
CA PRO A 200 -10.57 -40.36 -6.78
C PRO A 200 -9.92 -39.12 -6.16
N THR A 201 -9.25 -39.28 -5.04
CA THR A 201 -8.47 -38.20 -4.41
C THR A 201 -7.21 -37.91 -5.22
N THR A 202 -6.94 -36.63 -5.45
CA THR A 202 -5.73 -36.16 -6.15
C THR A 202 -4.79 -35.46 -5.17
N GLY A 203 -3.51 -35.82 -5.20
CA GLY A 203 -2.49 -35.23 -4.34
C GLY A 203 -2.31 -35.98 -3.01
N GLY A 204 -1.09 -35.93 -2.47
CA GLY A 204 -0.76 -36.56 -1.19
C GLY A 204 -1.14 -35.67 -0.01
N LEU A 205 -1.96 -36.17 0.92
CA LEU A 205 -2.33 -35.46 2.14
C LEU A 205 -1.11 -34.96 2.92
N GLY A 206 -0.04 -35.78 2.98
CA GLY A 206 1.22 -35.40 3.62
C GLY A 206 1.86 -34.15 3.02
N LEU A 207 1.91 -34.04 1.68
CA LEU A 207 2.46 -32.86 1.00
C LEU A 207 1.62 -31.61 1.28
N LEU A 208 0.28 -31.72 1.20
CA LEU A 208 -0.60 -30.58 1.44
C LEU A 208 -0.46 -30.05 2.89
N LEU A 209 -0.41 -30.95 3.87
CA LEU A 209 -0.20 -30.58 5.27
C LEU A 209 1.19 -29.96 5.50
N ALA A 210 2.24 -30.52 4.90
CA ALA A 210 3.59 -29.97 4.95
C ALA A 210 3.63 -28.52 4.43
N ILE A 211 3.06 -28.28 3.24
CA ILE A 211 2.99 -26.94 2.65
C ILE A 211 2.21 -25.98 3.56
N ILE A 212 1.03 -26.36 4.05
CA ILE A 212 0.21 -25.51 4.93
C ILE A 212 0.99 -25.14 6.20
N ILE A 213 1.61 -26.11 6.88
CA ILE A 213 2.35 -25.87 8.11
C ILE A 213 3.54 -24.93 7.85
N ALA A 214 4.36 -25.23 6.85
CA ALA A 214 5.55 -24.45 6.52
C ALA A 214 5.20 -23.00 6.13
N THR A 215 4.21 -22.82 5.25
CA THR A 215 3.85 -21.49 4.73
C THR A 215 3.03 -20.68 5.73
N THR A 216 2.26 -21.31 6.61
CA THR A 216 1.61 -20.63 7.73
C THR A 216 2.63 -20.11 8.74
N ALA A 217 3.64 -20.93 9.09
CA ALA A 217 4.75 -20.49 9.95
C ALA A 217 5.53 -19.32 9.31
N LEU A 218 5.78 -19.42 8.00
CA LEU A 218 6.43 -18.38 7.21
C LEU A 218 5.65 -17.06 7.26
N TRP A 219 4.34 -17.12 7.03
CA TRP A 219 3.44 -15.98 7.10
C TRP A 219 3.43 -15.37 8.52
N ALA A 220 3.26 -16.19 9.55
CA ALA A 220 3.20 -15.74 10.94
C ALA A 220 4.48 -15.01 11.35
N TYR A 221 5.65 -15.58 11.03
CA TYR A 221 6.94 -14.96 11.34
C TYR A 221 7.12 -13.60 10.65
N HIS A 222 6.91 -13.52 9.34
CA HIS A 222 7.13 -12.27 8.61
C HIS A 222 6.07 -11.21 8.93
N ALA A 223 4.83 -11.62 9.23
CA ALA A 223 3.79 -10.72 9.73
C ALA A 223 4.15 -10.17 11.12
N PHE A 224 4.72 -11.00 12.01
CA PHE A 224 5.21 -10.56 13.31
C PHE A 224 6.36 -9.55 13.17
N VAL A 225 7.33 -9.82 12.29
CA VAL A 225 8.44 -8.89 12.02
C VAL A 225 7.91 -7.57 11.46
N LEU A 226 7.03 -7.61 10.46
CA LEU A 226 6.43 -6.39 9.89
C LEU A 226 5.71 -5.56 10.95
N ARG A 227 4.90 -6.18 11.80
CA ARG A 227 4.21 -5.48 12.90
C ARG A 227 5.18 -4.92 13.94
N SER A 228 6.29 -5.61 14.18
CA SER A 228 7.34 -5.14 15.10
C SER A 228 8.10 -3.95 14.52
N ASP A 229 8.40 -3.97 13.21
CA ASP A 229 9.02 -2.86 12.49
C ASP A 229 8.12 -1.62 12.52
N ILE A 230 6.81 -1.81 12.29
CA ILE A 230 5.81 -0.75 12.39
C ILE A 230 5.78 -0.18 13.81
N LYS A 231 5.89 -0.99 14.88
CA LYS A 231 5.91 -0.45 16.25
C LYS A 231 7.16 0.37 16.56
N ARG A 232 8.32 0.02 15.99
CA ARG A 232 9.61 0.66 16.29
C ARG A 232 9.83 2.00 15.58
N ALA A 233 9.20 2.22 14.43
CA ALA A 233 9.45 3.40 13.60
C ALA A 233 8.79 4.73 14.10
N GLY A 234 8.15 4.75 15.28
CA GLY A 234 7.45 5.92 15.87
C GLY A 234 6.21 6.46 15.11
N GLU A 235 5.24 7.08 15.81
CA GLU A 235 3.89 7.50 15.34
C GLU A 235 3.83 8.44 14.11
N SER A 236 4.30 7.99 12.94
CA SER A 236 4.23 8.75 11.69
C SER A 236 3.08 8.25 10.81
N LYS A 237 2.50 9.16 10.00
CA LYS A 237 1.46 8.83 8.99
C LYS A 237 1.84 7.67 8.06
N LEU A 238 3.14 7.45 7.85
CA LEU A 238 3.69 6.34 7.06
C LEU A 238 3.40 4.96 7.69
N GLN A 239 3.33 4.85 9.01
CA GLN A 239 3.04 3.58 9.72
C GLN A 239 1.62 3.09 9.49
N SER A 240 0.66 4.01 9.56
CA SER A 240 -0.75 3.69 9.33
C SER A 240 -0.97 3.16 7.91
N GLY A 241 -0.21 3.68 6.93
CA GLY A 241 -0.19 3.15 5.56
C GLY A 241 0.31 1.71 5.48
N MET A 242 1.39 1.37 6.18
CA MET A 242 1.99 0.03 6.14
C MET A 242 1.06 -1.03 6.75
N GLU A 243 0.50 -0.78 7.93
CA GLU A 243 -0.40 -1.75 8.55
C GLU A 243 -1.66 -1.99 7.69
N ARG A 244 -2.13 -0.96 6.98
CA ARG A 244 -3.25 -1.09 6.03
C ARG A 244 -2.90 -1.93 4.82
N LEU A 245 -1.69 -1.77 4.26
CA LEU A 245 -1.25 -2.57 3.11
C LEU A 245 -1.32 -4.06 3.42
N TYR A 246 -0.88 -4.47 4.62
CA TYR A 246 -0.98 -5.86 5.08
C TYR A 246 -2.43 -6.40 5.02
N TRP A 247 -3.38 -5.66 5.59
CA TRP A 247 -4.79 -6.08 5.60
C TRP A 247 -5.41 -6.11 4.20
N TYR A 248 -5.09 -5.12 3.34
CA TYR A 248 -5.59 -5.08 1.97
C TYR A 248 -4.98 -6.17 1.08
N VAL A 249 -3.73 -6.56 1.29
CA VAL A 249 -3.11 -7.71 0.60
C VAL A 249 -3.84 -9.00 0.95
N ILE A 250 -4.09 -9.25 2.24
CA ILE A 250 -4.84 -10.44 2.69
C ILE A 250 -6.26 -10.43 2.13
N ALA A 251 -6.96 -9.30 2.24
CA ALA A 251 -8.30 -9.16 1.70
C ALA A 251 -8.35 -9.37 0.18
N ALA A 252 -7.33 -8.91 -0.56
CA ALA A 252 -7.29 -9.06 -2.01
C ALA A 252 -7.11 -10.52 -2.42
N VAL A 253 -6.19 -11.26 -1.79
CA VAL A 253 -5.99 -12.69 -2.08
C VAL A 253 -7.25 -13.49 -1.80
N GLY A 254 -7.88 -13.26 -0.63
CA GLY A 254 -9.11 -13.96 -0.25
C GLY A 254 -10.29 -13.65 -1.18
N LEU A 255 -10.49 -12.37 -1.53
CA LEU A 255 -11.59 -11.96 -2.41
C LEU A 255 -11.41 -12.52 -3.82
N LEU A 256 -10.18 -12.53 -4.35
CA LEU A 256 -9.90 -13.10 -5.66
C LEU A 256 -10.26 -14.60 -5.70
N ALA A 257 -9.83 -15.38 -4.70
CA ALA A 257 -10.18 -16.79 -4.60
C ALA A 257 -11.70 -17.02 -4.44
N LEU A 258 -12.37 -16.20 -3.62
CA LEU A 258 -13.83 -16.23 -3.46
C LEU A 258 -14.55 -16.02 -4.80
N VAL A 259 -14.16 -15.00 -5.57
CA VAL A 259 -14.80 -14.69 -6.86
C VAL A 259 -14.50 -15.76 -7.92
N ILE A 260 -13.26 -16.24 -8.00
CA ILE A 260 -12.88 -17.32 -8.93
C ILE A 260 -13.68 -18.59 -8.63
N GLY A 261 -13.79 -18.99 -7.36
CA GLY A 261 -14.55 -20.18 -6.98
C GLY A 261 -16.04 -20.04 -7.30
N LEU A 262 -16.67 -18.92 -6.94
CA LEU A 262 -18.09 -18.68 -7.24
C LEU A 262 -18.39 -18.65 -8.75
N ALA A 263 -17.54 -17.99 -9.54
CA ALA A 263 -17.68 -17.96 -11.00
C ALA A 263 -17.47 -19.36 -11.60
N GLY A 264 -16.52 -20.12 -11.08
CA GLY A 264 -16.31 -21.50 -11.48
C GLY A 264 -17.52 -22.39 -11.22
N ASP A 265 -18.10 -22.33 -10.02
CA ASP A 265 -19.31 -23.08 -9.67
C ASP A 265 -20.49 -22.72 -10.60
N VAL A 266 -20.71 -21.43 -10.90
CA VAL A 266 -21.70 -20.99 -11.89
C VAL A 266 -21.46 -21.63 -13.26
N ASN A 267 -20.22 -21.62 -13.73
CA ASN A 267 -19.85 -22.19 -15.03
C ASN A 267 -20.14 -23.70 -15.06
N VAL A 268 -19.80 -24.42 -13.99
CA VAL A 268 -20.07 -25.86 -13.85
C VAL A 268 -21.57 -26.13 -13.88
N LEU A 269 -22.34 -25.45 -13.02
CA LEU A 269 -23.78 -25.66 -12.89
C LEU A 269 -24.51 -25.41 -14.22
N VAL A 270 -24.14 -24.37 -14.96
CA VAL A 270 -24.76 -24.06 -16.25
C VAL A 270 -24.36 -25.08 -17.31
N ARG A 271 -23.08 -25.47 -17.40
CA ARG A 271 -22.63 -26.49 -18.36
C ARG A 271 -23.22 -27.87 -18.10
N SER A 272 -23.58 -28.17 -16.85
CA SER A 272 -24.23 -29.43 -16.47
C SER A 272 -25.64 -29.59 -17.04
N ILE A 273 -26.30 -28.49 -17.41
CA ILE A 273 -27.62 -28.54 -18.06
C ILE A 273 -27.52 -29.21 -19.43
N GLN A 274 -26.45 -28.93 -20.19
CA GLN A 274 -26.23 -29.51 -21.51
C GLN A 274 -25.55 -30.88 -21.46
N ASN A 275 -24.47 -30.97 -20.70
CA ASN A 275 -23.53 -32.10 -20.77
C ASN A 275 -23.85 -33.17 -19.70
N GLY A 276 -24.84 -32.93 -18.85
CA GLY A 276 -25.09 -33.72 -17.66
C GLY A 276 -24.12 -33.41 -16.52
N PHE A 277 -24.27 -34.13 -15.41
CA PHE A 277 -23.44 -33.99 -14.22
C PHE A 277 -22.57 -35.23 -14.04
N ASP A 278 -21.54 -35.34 -14.88
CA ASP A 278 -20.62 -36.47 -14.92
C ASP A 278 -19.44 -36.32 -13.92
N SER A 279 -18.39 -37.14 -14.05
CA SER A 279 -17.19 -37.04 -13.22
C SER A 279 -16.44 -35.72 -13.37
N THR A 280 -16.41 -35.16 -14.58
CA THR A 280 -15.76 -33.89 -14.92
C THR A 280 -16.44 -32.73 -14.22
N GLN A 281 -17.77 -32.62 -14.28
CA GLN A 281 -18.46 -31.52 -13.59
C GLN A 281 -18.39 -31.67 -12.07
N ARG A 282 -18.46 -32.90 -11.53
CA ARG A 282 -18.22 -33.14 -10.10
C ARG A 282 -16.81 -32.72 -9.67
N GLU A 283 -15.80 -32.99 -10.49
CA GLU A 283 -14.41 -32.61 -10.20
C GLU A 283 -14.23 -31.09 -10.23
N GLN A 284 -14.79 -30.42 -11.23
CA GLN A 284 -14.74 -28.96 -11.32
C GLN A 284 -15.51 -28.31 -10.17
N LEU A 285 -16.71 -28.81 -9.83
CA LEU A 285 -17.49 -28.33 -8.69
C LEU A 285 -16.69 -28.46 -7.39
N ALA A 286 -16.08 -29.62 -7.13
CA ALA A 286 -15.24 -29.84 -5.95
C ALA A 286 -14.11 -28.81 -5.87
N GLY A 287 -13.41 -28.56 -6.98
CA GLY A 287 -12.29 -27.62 -7.04
C GLY A 287 -12.72 -26.17 -6.81
N PHE A 288 -13.77 -25.72 -7.50
CA PHE A 288 -14.27 -24.35 -7.40
C PHE A 288 -14.94 -24.06 -6.06
N THR A 289 -15.73 -25.02 -5.55
CA THR A 289 -16.31 -24.94 -4.21
C THR A 289 -15.22 -24.86 -3.15
N ALA A 290 -14.18 -25.69 -3.25
CA ALA A 290 -13.06 -25.62 -2.33
C ALA A 290 -12.30 -24.28 -2.40
N THR A 291 -12.18 -23.69 -3.59
CA THR A 291 -11.50 -22.42 -3.81
C THR A 291 -12.18 -21.28 -3.07
N TRP A 292 -13.50 -21.14 -3.18
CA TRP A 292 -14.19 -20.06 -2.47
C TRP A 292 -14.33 -20.34 -0.97
N LEU A 293 -14.44 -21.62 -0.55
CA LEU A 293 -14.41 -21.99 0.87
C LEU A 293 -13.08 -21.65 1.54
N ALA A 294 -11.95 -21.78 0.84
CA ALA A 294 -10.65 -21.33 1.33
C ALA A 294 -10.48 -19.80 1.27
N GLY A 295 -11.00 -19.16 0.23
CA GLY A 295 -10.89 -17.71 0.02
C GLY A 295 -11.72 -16.87 0.98
N LEU A 296 -12.94 -17.31 1.30
CA LEU A 296 -13.88 -16.54 2.12
C LEU A 296 -13.34 -16.19 3.52
N PRO A 297 -12.81 -17.14 4.33
CA PRO A 297 -12.25 -16.81 5.65
C PRO A 297 -11.07 -15.85 5.55
N VAL A 298 -10.23 -15.98 4.53
CA VAL A 298 -9.05 -15.12 4.31
C VAL A 298 -9.49 -13.71 3.93
N TRP A 299 -10.51 -13.57 3.08
CA TRP A 299 -11.11 -12.27 2.77
C TRP A 299 -11.64 -11.61 4.04
N LEU A 300 -12.44 -12.32 4.83
CA LEU A 300 -13.02 -11.80 6.08
C LEU A 300 -11.92 -11.40 7.08
N MET A 301 -10.86 -12.20 7.22
CA MET A 301 -9.73 -11.92 8.09
C MET A 301 -8.99 -10.63 7.69
N GLY A 302 -8.86 -10.36 6.40
CA GLY A 302 -8.25 -9.11 5.90
C GLY A 302 -9.20 -7.91 5.98
N TRP A 303 -10.43 -8.12 5.55
CA TRP A 303 -11.40 -7.06 5.26
C TRP A 303 -12.10 -6.53 6.51
N ILE A 304 -12.49 -7.39 7.46
CA ILE A 304 -13.19 -6.95 8.69
C ILE A 304 -12.32 -5.98 9.51
N PRO A 305 -11.03 -6.26 9.81
CA PRO A 305 -10.19 -5.31 10.52
C PRO A 305 -9.98 -3.99 9.77
N ALA A 306 -9.83 -4.05 8.44
CA ALA A 306 -9.71 -2.85 7.61
C ALA A 306 -10.97 -1.98 7.70
N GLN A 307 -12.16 -2.60 7.64
CA GLN A 307 -13.43 -1.90 7.73
C GLN A 307 -13.70 -1.34 9.13
N ARG A 308 -13.45 -2.11 10.19
CA ARG A 308 -13.62 -1.64 11.59
C ARG A 308 -12.82 -0.37 11.89
N ARG A 309 -11.62 -0.22 11.32
CA ARG A 309 -10.81 0.99 11.48
C ARG A 309 -11.48 2.22 10.88
N THR A 310 -12.10 2.08 9.71
CA THR A 310 -12.82 3.18 9.06
C THR A 310 -14.11 3.58 9.76
N MET A 311 -14.61 2.76 10.69
CA MET A 311 -15.78 3.09 11.51
C MET A 311 -15.42 3.89 12.77
N ARG A 312 -14.12 4.08 13.08
CA ARG A 312 -13.69 4.94 14.19
C ARG A 312 -13.99 6.41 13.87
N LYS A 313 -14.37 7.17 14.90
CA LYS A 313 -14.68 8.61 14.82
C LYS A 313 -13.48 9.52 15.10
N ASP A 314 -12.32 8.94 15.40
CA ASP A 314 -11.08 9.65 15.68
C ASP A 314 -10.25 9.89 14.40
N ASP A 315 -9.13 10.58 14.55
CA ASP A 315 -8.17 10.86 13.48
C ASP A 315 -7.68 9.58 12.79
N VAL A 316 -7.58 8.47 13.52
CA VAL A 316 -7.19 7.17 12.97
C VAL A 316 -8.23 6.67 11.96
N GLY A 317 -9.51 6.82 12.28
CA GLY A 317 -10.61 6.51 11.37
C GLY A 317 -10.61 7.42 10.13
N THR A 318 -10.39 8.72 10.33
CA THR A 318 -10.29 9.72 9.26
C THR A 318 -9.17 9.38 8.29
N ASP A 319 -7.97 9.12 8.82
CA ASP A 319 -6.84 8.71 8.01
C ASP A 319 -7.15 7.41 7.26
N ALA A 320 -7.83 6.45 7.89
CA ALA A 320 -8.19 5.16 7.28
C ALA A 320 -9.12 5.31 6.07
N ARG A 321 -10.12 6.18 6.17
CA ARG A 321 -11.02 6.53 5.06
C ARG A 321 -10.29 7.26 3.93
N ARG A 322 -9.34 8.15 4.26
CA ARG A 322 -8.55 8.92 3.28
C ARG A 322 -7.40 8.12 2.63
N SER A 323 -7.17 6.88 3.06
CA SER A 323 -6.05 6.06 2.60
C SER A 323 -6.05 5.80 1.10
N ILE A 324 -4.92 6.05 0.43
CA ILE A 324 -4.76 5.71 -0.99
C ILE A 324 -4.88 4.20 -1.24
N LEU A 325 -4.40 3.37 -0.31
CA LEU A 325 -4.48 1.90 -0.42
C LEU A 325 -5.92 1.39 -0.38
N ARG A 326 -6.75 1.99 0.47
CA ARG A 326 -8.19 1.70 0.52
C ARG A 326 -8.86 2.07 -0.80
N LYS A 327 -8.53 3.25 -1.34
CA LYS A 327 -9.05 3.70 -2.64
C LYS A 327 -8.61 2.78 -3.76
N ILE A 328 -7.34 2.38 -3.82
CA ILE A 328 -6.83 1.41 -4.80
C ILE A 328 -7.61 0.10 -4.71
N TYR A 329 -7.76 -0.47 -3.51
CA TYR A 329 -8.52 -1.70 -3.30
C TYR A 329 -9.99 -1.55 -3.75
N LEU A 330 -10.69 -0.55 -3.23
CA LEU A 330 -12.12 -0.34 -3.51
C LEU A 330 -12.37 -0.04 -4.99
N TYR A 331 -11.59 0.86 -5.60
CA TYR A 331 -11.76 1.19 -7.01
C TYR A 331 -11.35 0.05 -7.93
N PHE A 332 -10.33 -0.73 -7.59
CA PHE A 332 -9.97 -1.91 -8.37
C PHE A 332 -11.13 -2.91 -8.43
N TYR A 333 -11.69 -3.30 -7.27
CA TYR A 333 -12.79 -4.26 -7.23
C TYR A 333 -14.11 -3.68 -7.77
N TRP A 334 -14.39 -2.40 -7.50
CA TRP A 334 -15.54 -1.70 -8.08
C TRP A 334 -15.44 -1.67 -9.61
N LEU A 335 -14.32 -1.22 -10.18
CA LEU A 335 -14.11 -1.19 -11.63
C LEU A 335 -14.21 -2.59 -12.23
N SER A 336 -13.55 -3.58 -11.63
CA SER A 336 -13.59 -4.97 -12.11
C SER A 336 -15.00 -5.54 -12.11
N SER A 337 -15.80 -5.23 -11.08
CA SER A 337 -17.19 -5.66 -10.98
C SER A 337 -18.09 -4.98 -12.02
N VAL A 338 -17.91 -3.68 -12.27
CA VAL A 338 -18.64 -2.94 -13.31
C VAL A 338 -18.27 -3.46 -14.70
N LEU A 339 -16.98 -3.66 -14.99
CA LEU A 339 -16.52 -4.22 -16.26
C LEU A 339 -17.06 -5.63 -16.48
N SER A 340 -17.11 -6.46 -15.44
CA SER A 340 -17.73 -7.79 -15.52
C SER A 340 -19.21 -7.70 -15.86
N VAL A 341 -19.98 -6.84 -15.18
CA VAL A 341 -21.41 -6.64 -15.48
C VAL A 341 -21.62 -6.12 -16.90
N LEU A 342 -20.84 -5.13 -17.34
CA LEU A 342 -20.95 -4.57 -18.70
C LEU A 342 -20.60 -5.60 -19.77
N PHE A 343 -19.49 -6.33 -19.58
CA PHE A 343 -19.08 -7.38 -20.51
C PHE A 343 -20.16 -8.46 -20.65
N ASN A 344 -20.72 -8.92 -19.53
CA ASN A 344 -21.79 -9.92 -19.55
C ASN A 344 -23.12 -9.36 -20.08
N ALA A 345 -23.43 -8.08 -19.85
CA ALA A 345 -24.59 -7.42 -20.45
C ALA A 345 -24.48 -7.38 -21.98
N ILE A 346 -23.29 -7.10 -22.53
CA ILE A 346 -23.04 -7.16 -23.98
C ILE A 346 -23.34 -8.56 -24.51
N VAL A 347 -22.83 -9.60 -23.84
CA VAL A 347 -23.09 -11.00 -24.25
C VAL A 347 -24.58 -11.33 -24.17
N ILE A 348 -25.26 -10.94 -23.09
CA ILE A 348 -26.71 -11.16 -22.92
C ILE A 348 -27.49 -10.50 -24.06
N VAL A 349 -27.25 -9.22 -24.33
CA VAL A 349 -27.92 -8.49 -25.41
C VAL A 349 -27.64 -9.11 -26.77
N TYR A 350 -26.37 -9.45 -27.05
CA TYR A 350 -25.98 -10.12 -28.30
C TYR A 350 -26.72 -11.46 -28.49
N GLN A 351 -26.77 -12.30 -27.45
CA GLN A 351 -27.47 -13.57 -27.49
C GLN A 351 -28.99 -13.36 -27.66
N MET A 352 -29.59 -12.41 -26.95
CA MET A 352 -31.03 -12.10 -27.11
C MET A 352 -31.38 -11.59 -28.51
N LEU A 353 -30.54 -10.75 -29.12
CA LEU A 353 -30.72 -10.29 -30.50
C LEU A 353 -30.58 -11.45 -31.50
N THR A 354 -29.63 -12.35 -31.28
CA THR A 354 -29.44 -13.55 -32.11
C THR A 354 -30.66 -14.47 -32.05
N LEU A 355 -31.23 -14.65 -30.86
CA LEU A 355 -32.49 -15.37 -30.66
C LEU A 355 -33.65 -14.68 -31.39
N LEU A 356 -33.78 -13.35 -31.23
CA LEU A 356 -34.88 -12.56 -31.80
C LEU A 356 -34.86 -12.54 -33.34
N LEU A 357 -33.67 -12.39 -33.93
CA LEU A 357 -33.48 -12.29 -35.38
C LEU A 357 -33.55 -13.65 -36.09
N GLY A 358 -33.75 -14.76 -35.36
CA GLY A 358 -33.83 -16.10 -35.94
C GLY A 358 -32.52 -16.55 -36.61
N VAL A 359 -31.39 -15.91 -36.29
CA VAL A 359 -30.05 -16.22 -36.84
C VAL A 359 -29.56 -17.62 -36.38
N LEU A 360 -30.28 -18.25 -35.45
CA LEU A 360 -30.06 -19.62 -34.99
C LEU A 360 -30.23 -20.70 -36.06
N ALA A 361 -30.59 -20.37 -37.30
CA ALA A 361 -30.67 -21.33 -38.40
C ALA A 361 -29.35 -22.12 -38.65
N GLY A 362 -28.22 -21.69 -38.07
CA GLY A 362 -26.94 -22.40 -38.09
C GLY A 362 -26.24 -22.61 -36.73
N SER A 363 -26.82 -22.21 -35.58
CA SER A 363 -26.20 -22.38 -34.25
C SER A 363 -27.08 -23.20 -33.29
N ASN A 364 -26.45 -23.98 -32.41
CA ASN A 364 -27.14 -24.83 -31.45
C ASN A 364 -27.80 -23.96 -30.35
N ILE A 365 -29.12 -24.00 -30.23
CA ILE A 365 -29.88 -23.22 -29.23
C ILE A 365 -29.43 -23.49 -27.80
N LEU A 366 -28.95 -24.71 -27.53
CA LEU A 366 -28.41 -25.07 -26.23
C LEU A 366 -27.19 -24.21 -25.90
N ASP A 367 -26.31 -23.91 -26.86
CA ASP A 367 -25.10 -23.12 -26.63
C ASP A 367 -25.44 -21.68 -26.29
N THR A 368 -26.47 -21.14 -26.93
CA THR A 368 -27.04 -19.83 -26.58
C THR A 368 -27.59 -19.82 -25.15
N ILE A 369 -28.34 -20.85 -24.74
CA ILE A 369 -28.87 -20.95 -23.36
C ILE A 369 -27.73 -21.03 -22.34
N THR A 370 -26.68 -21.80 -22.62
CA THR A 370 -25.50 -21.92 -21.74
C THR A 370 -24.73 -20.61 -21.64
N SER A 371 -24.51 -19.93 -22.75
CA SER A 371 -23.87 -18.61 -22.77
C SER A 371 -24.68 -17.60 -21.96
N LEU A 372 -26.01 -17.59 -22.11
CA LEU A 372 -26.91 -16.74 -21.32
C LEU A 372 -26.84 -17.08 -19.83
N GLY A 373 -26.93 -18.36 -19.46
CA GLY A 373 -26.85 -18.79 -18.07
C GLY A 373 -25.55 -18.37 -17.39
N GLN A 374 -24.41 -18.55 -18.08
CA GLN A 374 -23.09 -18.11 -17.59
C GLN A 374 -23.05 -16.60 -17.42
N SER A 375 -23.47 -15.83 -18.43
CA SER A 375 -23.44 -14.37 -18.36
C SER A 375 -24.38 -13.81 -17.31
N ILE A 376 -25.55 -14.41 -17.11
CA ILE A 376 -26.47 -14.03 -16.03
C ILE A 376 -25.82 -14.31 -14.67
N GLY A 377 -25.25 -15.50 -14.46
CA GLY A 377 -24.59 -15.84 -13.21
C GLY A 377 -23.39 -14.94 -12.89
N PHE A 378 -22.55 -14.64 -13.89
CA PHE A 378 -21.43 -13.69 -13.73
C PHE A 378 -21.91 -12.26 -13.50
N THR A 379 -23.03 -11.85 -14.12
CA THR A 379 -23.67 -10.55 -13.86
C THR A 379 -24.14 -10.46 -12.41
N VAL A 380 -24.74 -11.51 -11.85
CA VAL A 380 -25.17 -11.53 -10.45
C VAL A 380 -23.97 -11.39 -9.50
N ILE A 381 -22.89 -12.16 -9.71
CA ILE A 381 -21.67 -12.05 -8.91
C ILE A 381 -21.07 -10.64 -9.00
N GLY A 382 -20.94 -10.12 -10.23
CA GLY A 382 -20.44 -8.77 -10.48
C GLY A 382 -21.32 -7.70 -9.82
N ALA A 383 -22.64 -7.80 -9.93
CA ALA A 383 -23.58 -6.86 -9.34
C ALA A 383 -23.50 -6.85 -7.81
N VAL A 384 -23.40 -8.01 -7.16
CA VAL A 384 -23.24 -8.11 -5.70
C VAL A 384 -21.95 -7.40 -5.26
N LEU A 385 -20.83 -7.69 -5.92
CA LEU A 385 -19.55 -7.04 -5.62
C LEU A 385 -19.60 -5.53 -5.86
N TRP A 386 -20.21 -5.11 -6.97
CA TRP A 386 -20.38 -3.72 -7.34
C TRP A 386 -21.18 -2.96 -6.27
N VAL A 387 -22.37 -3.46 -5.94
CA VAL A 387 -23.28 -2.85 -4.96
C VAL A 387 -22.61 -2.79 -3.59
N TYR A 388 -21.94 -3.86 -3.17
CA TYR A 388 -21.22 -3.91 -1.90
C TYR A 388 -20.14 -2.81 -1.81
N HIS A 389 -19.21 -2.78 -2.77
CA HIS A 389 -18.10 -1.83 -2.75
C HIS A 389 -18.58 -0.39 -2.99
N PHE A 390 -19.65 -0.20 -3.77
CA PHE A 390 -20.28 1.10 -3.96
C PHE A 390 -20.85 1.65 -2.65
N PHE A 391 -21.56 0.84 -1.86
CA PHE A 391 -22.07 1.29 -0.56
C PHE A 391 -20.96 1.62 0.43
N VAL A 392 -19.85 0.87 0.40
CA VAL A 392 -18.67 1.16 1.21
C VAL A 392 -18.07 2.51 0.81
N LEU A 393 -17.85 2.76 -0.49
CA LEU A 393 -17.37 4.04 -1.01
C LEU A 393 -18.31 5.20 -0.68
N ARG A 394 -19.63 4.98 -0.79
CA ARG A 394 -20.64 5.98 -0.43
C ARG A 394 -20.63 6.28 1.06
N GLY A 395 -20.40 5.28 1.90
CA GLY A 395 -20.18 5.44 3.34
C GLY A 395 -18.96 6.30 3.63
N ASP A 396 -17.82 5.99 3.03
CA ASP A 396 -16.58 6.76 3.19
C ASP A 396 -16.76 8.23 2.77
N ASN A 397 -17.46 8.47 1.65
CA ASN A 397 -17.75 9.82 1.16
C ASN A 397 -18.71 10.60 2.08
N LYS A 398 -19.69 9.93 2.71
CA LYS A 398 -20.57 10.56 3.70
C LYS A 398 -19.77 11.03 4.92
N PHE A 399 -18.87 10.19 5.44
CA PHE A 399 -17.99 10.59 6.54
C PHE A 399 -17.07 11.74 6.14
N ALA A 400 -16.52 11.72 4.93
CA ALA A 400 -15.69 12.84 4.44
C ALA A 400 -16.46 14.16 4.36
N LYS A 401 -17.75 14.14 4.00
CA LYS A 401 -18.61 15.34 4.03
C LYS A 401 -18.86 15.84 5.44
N LEU A 402 -19.21 14.95 6.37
CA LEU A 402 -19.40 15.32 7.78
C LEU A 402 -18.13 15.89 8.41
N GLU A 403 -16.97 15.31 8.08
CA GLU A 403 -15.67 15.85 8.49
C GLU A 403 -15.42 17.25 7.92
N GLN A 404 -15.77 17.47 6.64
CA GLN A 404 -15.64 18.77 6.01
C GLN A 404 -16.57 19.80 6.65
N GLU A 405 -17.83 19.44 6.95
CA GLU A 405 -18.79 20.31 7.64
C GLU A 405 -18.27 20.74 9.02
N VAL A 406 -17.64 19.82 9.78
CA VAL A 406 -17.02 20.15 11.08
C VAL A 406 -15.83 21.09 10.92
N VAL A 407 -15.00 20.92 9.88
CA VAL A 407 -13.89 21.82 9.59
C VAL A 407 -14.40 23.19 9.17
N ASP A 408 -15.37 23.24 8.24
CA ASP A 408 -15.97 24.48 7.75
C ASP A 408 -16.66 25.25 8.88
N GLN A 409 -17.33 24.55 9.80
CA GLN A 409 -17.92 25.16 11.00
C GLN A 409 -16.86 25.77 11.92
N LYS A 410 -15.76 25.05 12.21
CA LYS A 410 -14.65 25.59 13.00
C LYS A 410 -14.01 26.80 12.34
N ASP A 411 -13.82 26.75 11.01
CA ASP A 411 -13.31 27.87 10.25
C ASP A 411 -14.26 29.08 10.31
N LEU A 412 -15.57 28.85 10.22
CA LEU A 412 -16.58 29.89 10.38
C LEU A 412 -16.54 30.53 11.77
N GLU A 413 -16.47 29.72 12.83
CA GLU A 413 -16.33 30.19 14.22
C GLU A 413 -15.05 31.04 14.38
N ALA A 414 -13.93 30.61 13.80
CA ALA A 414 -12.68 31.36 13.82
C ALA A 414 -12.78 32.70 13.07
N TRP A 415 -13.50 32.73 11.95
CA TRP A 415 -13.77 33.97 11.20
C TRP A 415 -14.70 34.92 11.95
N GLN A 416 -15.71 34.40 12.66
CA GLN A 416 -16.63 35.21 13.46
C GLN A 416 -15.99 35.73 14.76
N ALA A 417 -15.05 35.00 15.34
CA ALA A 417 -14.29 35.45 16.50
C ALA A 417 -13.32 36.61 16.15
N LEU A 418 -12.89 36.70 14.89
CA LEU A 418 -11.95 37.72 14.42
C LEU A 418 -12.63 39.08 14.26
N ARG A 419 -12.56 39.91 15.30
CA ARG A 419 -13.00 41.32 15.27
C ARG A 419 -12.06 42.19 14.44
N VAL A 420 -12.41 42.42 13.18
CA VAL A 420 -11.70 43.34 12.27
C VAL A 420 -12.44 44.66 12.22
N ILE A 421 -11.74 45.77 12.47
CA ILE A 421 -12.30 47.11 12.45
C ILE A 421 -11.70 47.91 11.31
N ILE A 422 -12.55 48.55 10.51
CA ILE A 422 -12.15 49.49 9.47
C ILE A 422 -12.40 50.89 10.01
N VAL A 423 -11.35 51.69 10.13
CA VAL A 423 -11.46 53.09 10.57
C VAL A 423 -11.31 53.99 9.35
N SER A 424 -12.27 54.89 9.16
CA SER A 424 -12.25 55.82 8.04
C SER A 424 -12.86 57.18 8.37
N GLU A 425 -12.38 58.22 7.67
CA GLU A 425 -12.98 59.56 7.64
C GLU A 425 -14.11 59.65 6.59
N ASP A 426 -14.03 58.84 5.54
CA ASP A 426 -14.92 58.86 4.36
C ASP A 426 -15.53 57.47 4.10
N ASP A 427 -16.82 57.45 3.79
CA ASP A 427 -17.59 56.24 3.52
C ASP A 427 -17.08 55.52 2.26
N SER A 428 -16.43 56.24 1.33
CA SER A 428 -15.84 55.66 0.11
C SER A 428 -14.73 54.65 0.42
N PHE A 429 -13.80 54.97 1.33
CA PHE A 429 -12.72 54.06 1.70
C PHE A 429 -13.25 52.86 2.47
N ALA A 430 -14.12 53.09 3.46
CA ALA A 430 -14.67 52.01 4.27
C ALA A 430 -15.47 51.00 3.43
N SER A 431 -16.30 51.50 2.50
CA SER A 431 -17.11 50.64 1.62
C SER A 431 -16.25 49.83 0.63
N GLU A 432 -15.22 50.42 0.03
CA GLU A 432 -14.31 49.70 -0.88
C GLU A 432 -13.57 48.55 -0.17
N ILE A 433 -13.03 48.82 1.03
CA ILE A 433 -12.35 47.79 1.82
C ILE A 433 -13.33 46.72 2.28
N GLN A 434 -14.54 47.10 2.68
CA GLN A 434 -15.58 46.16 3.06
C GLN A 434 -16.00 45.27 1.88
N VAL A 435 -16.15 45.83 0.67
CA VAL A 435 -16.47 45.07 -0.54
C VAL A 435 -15.33 44.10 -0.89
N GLY A 436 -14.08 44.57 -0.82
CA GLY A 436 -12.90 43.73 -1.04
C GLY A 436 -12.78 42.57 -0.05
N LEU A 437 -12.97 42.86 1.24
CA LEU A 437 -12.99 41.86 2.30
C LEU A 437 -14.14 40.87 2.11
N LYS A 438 -15.37 41.34 1.83
CA LYS A 438 -16.54 40.48 1.63
C LYS A 438 -16.40 39.57 0.40
N LYS A 439 -15.72 40.03 -0.66
CA LYS A 439 -15.48 39.25 -1.89
C LYS A 439 -14.54 38.07 -1.65
N LEU A 440 -13.49 38.26 -0.86
CA LEU A 440 -12.46 37.25 -0.60
C LEU A 440 -12.69 36.47 0.70
N LEU A 441 -13.41 37.06 1.65
CA LEU A 441 -13.72 36.53 2.97
C LEU A 441 -15.23 36.74 3.27
N PRO A 442 -16.11 35.93 2.66
CA PRO A 442 -17.58 36.14 2.72
C PRO A 442 -18.14 36.07 4.14
N HIS A 443 -17.44 35.36 5.03
CA HIS A 443 -17.85 35.08 6.40
C HIS A 443 -17.29 36.06 7.43
N LEU A 444 -16.39 36.96 7.01
CA LEU A 444 -15.86 38.01 7.88
C LEU A 444 -16.88 39.16 7.96
N LEU A 445 -17.18 39.60 9.18
CA LEU A 445 -18.06 40.75 9.43
C LEU A 445 -17.21 41.93 9.97
N PRO A 446 -16.59 42.73 9.10
CA PRO A 446 -15.83 43.89 9.56
C PRO A 446 -16.77 44.97 10.12
N VAL A 447 -16.36 45.58 11.24
CA VAL A 447 -17.07 46.72 11.85
C VAL A 447 -16.45 48.01 11.32
N ILE A 448 -17.27 48.93 10.84
CA ILE A 448 -16.81 50.24 10.37
C ILE A 448 -16.98 51.24 11.52
N ILE A 449 -15.91 51.98 11.82
CA ILE A 449 -15.94 53.09 12.78
C ILE A 449 -15.55 54.35 12.02
N ARG A 450 -16.41 55.37 12.11
CA ARG A 450 -16.17 56.68 11.49
C ARG A 450 -15.33 57.55 12.42
N PHE A 451 -14.33 58.22 11.86
CA PHE A 451 -13.52 59.20 12.58
C PHE A 451 -14.12 60.61 12.41
N PRO A 452 -14.13 61.49 13.44
CA PRO A 452 -13.61 61.31 14.79
C PRO A 452 -14.45 60.35 15.64
N ILE A 453 -13.77 59.53 16.45
CA ILE A 453 -14.41 58.59 17.39
C ILE A 453 -15.00 59.44 18.52
N ALA A 454 -16.33 59.55 18.55
CA ALA A 454 -17.03 60.45 19.48
C ALA A 454 -17.86 59.70 20.54
N ASP A 455 -18.09 58.40 20.34
CA ASP A 455 -18.97 57.57 21.16
C ASP A 455 -18.20 56.49 21.94
N ALA A 456 -18.60 56.28 23.20
CA ALA A 456 -18.01 55.28 24.09
C ALA A 456 -18.14 53.84 23.57
N ASP A 457 -19.15 53.57 22.72
CA ASP A 457 -19.35 52.26 22.08
C ASP A 457 -18.27 51.97 21.04
N SER A 458 -17.96 52.93 20.17
CA SER A 458 -16.85 52.82 19.21
C SER A 458 -15.48 52.70 19.88
N GLU A 459 -15.24 53.39 21.00
CA GLU A 459 -14.01 53.21 21.78
C GLU A 459 -13.89 51.78 22.36
N SER A 460 -14.98 51.24 22.91
CA SER A 460 -15.01 49.87 23.43
C SER A 460 -14.76 48.83 22.33
N LYS A 461 -15.38 49.02 21.15
CA LYS A 461 -15.15 48.17 19.97
C LYS A 461 -13.70 48.23 19.51
N LEU A 462 -13.11 49.42 19.43
CA LEU A 462 -11.71 49.62 19.05
C LEU A 462 -10.73 48.95 20.02
N ALA A 463 -11.01 49.01 21.33
CA ALA A 463 -10.21 48.35 22.36
C ALA A 463 -10.26 46.82 22.25
N ALA A 464 -11.38 46.26 21.80
CA ALA A 464 -11.57 44.82 21.63
C ALA A 464 -11.21 44.30 20.22
N ALA A 465 -10.59 45.13 19.37
CA ALA A 465 -10.25 44.76 18.00
C ALA A 465 -9.05 43.80 17.94
N HIS A 466 -9.10 42.82 17.04
CA HIS A 466 -7.97 41.95 16.74
C HIS A 466 -7.08 42.53 15.63
N ALA A 467 -7.71 43.18 14.65
CA ALA A 467 -7.03 43.89 13.58
C ALA A 467 -7.76 45.20 13.27
N ILE A 468 -7.00 46.26 13.01
CA ILE A 468 -7.49 47.57 12.61
C ILE A 468 -6.95 47.87 11.22
N VAL A 469 -7.84 48.17 10.28
CA VAL A 469 -7.52 48.62 8.94
C VAL A 469 -7.80 50.12 8.86
N ALA A 470 -6.77 50.93 8.63
CA ALA A 470 -6.91 52.38 8.61
C ALA A 470 -6.00 53.02 7.55
N PRO A 471 -6.39 54.18 6.98
CA PRO A 471 -5.50 54.97 6.15
C PRO A 471 -4.34 55.56 6.98
N TRP A 472 -3.21 55.83 6.34
CA TRP A 472 -2.01 56.39 6.97
C TRP A 472 -2.28 57.68 7.76
N THR A 473 -3.19 58.53 7.28
CA THR A 473 -3.60 59.78 7.94
C THR A 473 -4.18 59.55 9.33
N LEU A 474 -4.92 58.46 9.51
CA LEU A 474 -5.56 58.10 10.78
C LEU A 474 -4.67 57.26 11.69
N ALA A 475 -3.66 56.58 11.14
CA ALA A 475 -2.79 55.70 11.91
C ALA A 475 -2.02 56.39 13.06
N GLN A 476 -1.81 57.70 12.95
CA GLN A 476 -1.12 58.51 13.96
C GLN A 476 -2.03 59.02 15.08
N GLN A 477 -3.35 58.83 14.96
CA GLN A 477 -4.30 59.26 15.98
C GLN A 477 -4.15 58.42 17.25
N THR A 478 -4.21 59.08 18.41
CA THR A 478 -3.86 58.49 19.72
C THR A 478 -4.65 57.22 20.03
N HIS A 479 -5.94 57.19 19.70
CA HIS A 479 -6.83 56.04 19.91
C HIS A 479 -6.41 54.80 19.08
N ILE A 480 -5.90 55.00 17.86
CA ILE A 480 -5.45 53.91 16.96
C ILE A 480 -4.01 53.51 17.30
N ALA A 481 -3.14 54.49 17.52
CA ALA A 481 -1.74 54.29 17.84
C ALA A 481 -1.55 53.48 19.15
N ASN A 482 -2.40 53.73 20.15
CA ASN A 482 -2.33 53.05 21.45
C ASN A 482 -3.08 51.71 21.51
N SER A 483 -3.84 51.33 20.46
CA SER A 483 -4.53 50.04 20.42
C SER A 483 -3.53 48.86 20.38
N SER A 484 -3.88 47.77 21.06
CA SER A 484 -3.14 46.50 21.04
C SER A 484 -3.42 45.65 19.78
N ALA A 485 -4.39 46.06 18.96
CA ALA A 485 -4.77 45.38 17.73
C ALA A 485 -3.64 45.40 16.68
N HIS A 486 -3.65 44.42 15.76
CA HIS A 486 -2.73 44.42 14.63
C HIS A 486 -3.13 45.52 13.63
N LYS A 487 -2.24 46.48 13.39
CA LYS A 487 -2.51 47.67 12.57
C LYS A 487 -2.11 47.40 11.13
N ILE A 488 -3.10 47.43 10.23
CA ILE A 488 -2.94 47.30 8.79
C ILE A 488 -3.15 48.69 8.21
N ILE A 489 -2.05 49.38 7.94
CA ILE A 489 -2.09 50.79 7.55
C ILE A 489 -1.96 50.91 6.05
N MET A 490 -2.92 51.58 5.41
CA MET A 490 -2.90 51.80 3.96
C MET A 490 -2.24 53.13 3.59
N PRO A 491 -1.28 53.13 2.66
CA PRO A 491 -0.65 54.35 2.20
C PRO A 491 -1.66 55.23 1.47
N THR A 492 -1.75 56.50 1.86
CA THR A 492 -2.58 57.52 1.19
C THR A 492 -1.71 58.46 0.35
N PRO A 493 -2.28 59.13 -0.68
CA PRO A 493 -1.54 60.11 -1.47
C PRO A 493 -1.02 61.25 -0.58
N LEU A 494 0.28 61.53 -0.65
CA LEU A 494 0.93 62.62 0.08
C LEU A 494 0.96 63.86 -0.83
N LYS A 495 0.62 65.04 -0.30
CA LYS A 495 0.68 66.31 -1.06
C LYS A 495 2.13 66.67 -1.48
N ASP A 496 3.09 66.44 -0.60
CA ASP A 496 4.50 66.87 -0.77
C ASP A 496 5.50 65.73 -0.46
N GLY A 497 5.23 64.50 -0.93
CA GLY A 497 6.12 63.37 -0.67
C GLY A 497 5.85 62.13 -1.52
N THR A 498 6.83 61.23 -1.60
CA THR A 498 6.72 59.95 -2.33
C THR A 498 7.00 58.77 -1.42
N TRP A 499 6.20 57.72 -1.56
CA TRP A 499 6.40 56.46 -0.84
C TRP A 499 7.53 55.65 -1.51
N ILE A 500 8.64 55.47 -0.79
CA ILE A 500 9.78 54.67 -1.27
C ILE A 500 9.44 53.17 -1.13
N GLY A 501 9.65 52.39 -2.19
CA GLY A 501 9.39 50.94 -2.20
C GLY A 501 7.95 50.52 -2.49
N LEU A 502 7.03 51.47 -2.68
CA LEU A 502 5.60 51.22 -2.96
C LEU A 502 5.24 51.57 -4.43
N SER A 503 6.19 51.51 -5.36
CA SER A 503 6.05 51.97 -6.75
C SER A 503 4.97 51.25 -7.59
N GLN A 504 4.47 50.09 -7.14
CA GLN A 504 3.32 49.38 -7.73
C GLN A 504 1.97 49.64 -7.02
N MET A 505 1.94 50.40 -5.92
CA MET A 505 0.74 50.62 -5.09
C MET A 505 -0.12 51.81 -5.50
N VAL A 506 0.08 52.35 -6.72
CA VAL A 506 -0.84 53.34 -7.29
C VAL A 506 -2.21 52.71 -7.57
N ASN A 507 -2.28 51.38 -7.73
CA ASN A 507 -3.52 50.65 -7.91
C ASN A 507 -4.17 50.29 -6.56
N ARG A 508 -5.37 50.82 -6.33
CA ARG A 508 -6.19 50.62 -5.13
C ARG A 508 -6.54 49.14 -4.89
N GLU A 509 -6.64 48.32 -5.95
CA GLU A 509 -6.87 46.88 -5.84
C GLU A 509 -5.71 46.14 -5.17
N VAL A 510 -4.46 46.57 -5.42
CA VAL A 510 -3.25 45.96 -4.83
C VAL A 510 -3.19 46.25 -3.33
N GLN A 511 -3.59 47.47 -2.91
CA GLN A 511 -3.67 47.84 -1.50
C GLN A 511 -4.73 47.03 -0.75
N ILE A 512 -5.90 46.82 -1.38
CA ILE A 512 -6.96 45.95 -0.84
C ILE A 512 -6.44 44.51 -0.68
N ALA A 513 -5.75 43.97 -1.69
CA ALA A 513 -5.19 42.62 -1.62
C ALA A 513 -4.18 42.44 -0.47
N GLN A 514 -3.37 43.46 -0.18
CA GLN A 514 -2.43 43.43 0.94
C GLN A 514 -3.11 43.57 2.30
N ALA A 515 -4.15 44.41 2.39
CA ALA A 515 -4.94 44.50 3.61
C ALA A 515 -5.56 43.14 3.97
N ILE A 516 -6.05 42.43 2.96
CA ILE A 516 -6.58 41.07 3.09
C ILE A 516 -5.49 40.09 3.54
N HIS A 517 -4.28 40.20 2.99
CA HIS A 517 -3.14 39.40 3.42
C HIS A 517 -2.78 39.62 4.90
N GLY A 518 -2.81 40.87 5.38
CA GLY A 518 -2.59 41.21 6.79
C GLY A 518 -3.66 40.61 7.71
N VAL A 519 -4.94 40.66 7.31
CA VAL A 519 -6.04 40.03 8.06
C VAL A 519 -5.86 38.50 8.12
N LEU A 520 -5.50 37.87 7.01
CA LEU A 520 -5.20 36.43 6.93
C LEU A 520 -4.03 36.03 7.84
N GLN A 521 -2.97 36.84 7.87
CA GLN A 521 -1.82 36.60 8.73
C GLN A 521 -2.22 36.68 10.22
N LYS A 522 -3.09 37.62 10.59
CA LYS A 522 -3.58 37.73 11.97
C LYS A 522 -4.46 36.55 12.39
N LYS A 523 -5.33 36.04 11.50
CA LYS A 523 -6.10 34.80 11.74
C LYS A 523 -5.16 33.65 12.09
N LYS A 524 -4.11 33.44 11.29
CA LYS A 524 -3.11 32.38 11.49
C LYS A 524 -2.39 32.49 12.84
N ILE A 525 -2.08 33.71 13.28
CA ILE A 525 -1.48 33.96 14.60
C ILE A 525 -2.47 33.63 15.72
N HIS A 526 -3.74 34.03 15.60
CA HIS A 526 -4.77 33.75 16.59
C HIS A 526 -5.06 32.23 16.73
N GLU A 527 -5.14 31.51 15.60
CA GLU A 527 -5.25 30.05 15.58
C GLU A 527 -4.03 29.36 16.23
N SER A 528 -2.83 29.92 16.10
CA SER A 528 -1.62 29.36 16.72
C SER A 528 -1.52 29.57 18.22
N ALA A 529 -2.14 30.63 18.75
CA ALA A 529 -2.17 30.94 20.18
C ALA A 529 -3.19 30.07 20.91
N THR A 530 -4.41 29.96 20.37
CA THR A 530 -5.48 29.11 20.92
C THR A 530 -5.12 27.63 20.95
N LYS A 531 -4.31 27.15 20.00
CA LYS A 531 -3.83 25.76 19.94
C LYS A 531 -2.70 25.42 20.92
N LYS A 532 -2.12 26.41 21.61
CA LYS A 532 -1.11 26.20 22.68
C LYS A 532 -1.73 26.15 24.08
N GLU A 533 -2.97 26.60 24.22
CA GLU A 533 -3.67 26.71 25.50
C GLU A 533 -4.67 25.57 25.76
N GLY A 534 -4.99 24.76 24.74
CA GLY A 534 -5.80 23.53 24.85
C GLY A 534 -5.01 22.31 24.42
#